data_AF-A0A948R393-F1
#
_entry.id   AF-A0A948R393-F1
#
_cell.length_a   1.000
_cell.length_b   1.000
_cell.length_c   1.000
_cell.angle_alpha   90.00
_cell.angle_beta   90.00
_cell.angle_gamma   90.00
#
_symmetry.space_group_name_H-M   'P 1'
#
loop_
_entity.id
_entity.type
_entity.pdbx_description
1 polymer ?
#
loop_
_entity_poly.entity_id
_entity_poly.type
_entity_poly.pdbx_seq_one_letter_code
_entity_poly.pdbx_strand_id
1 'polypeptide(L)'
;MVIVLAILAAHVVEVLMYAGAFTLAVEVVSIGGFGGRGADTPLDYLYFSIVSFTSLGLGDVYPLGHLRLLTGIEALNGLLLIAWSGSFIYTAMERLWPWEPCAQPQNRKTDK
;
A
#
# COMPACT_ATOMS: atom_id res chain seq x y z
N MET A 1 -9.25 14.96 2.94
CA MET A 1 -7.78 15.06 3.13
C MET A 1 -7.28 14.25 4.31
N VAL A 2 -7.84 14.40 5.52
CA VAL A 2 -7.43 13.63 6.72
C VAL A 2 -7.43 12.10 6.48
N ILE A 3 -8.49 11.57 5.86
CA ILE A 3 -8.63 10.13 5.59
C ILE A 3 -7.49 9.61 4.68
N VAL A 4 -7.18 10.35 3.61
CA VAL A 4 -6.12 9.96 2.67
C VAL A 4 -4.76 9.93 3.37
N LEU A 5 -4.47 10.93 4.22
CA LEU A 5 -3.22 10.97 5.00
C LEU A 5 -3.13 9.83 6.02
N ALA A 6 -4.24 9.49 6.68
CA ALA A 6 -4.28 8.36 7.62
C ALA A 6 -4.01 7.02 6.91
N ILE A 7 -4.61 6.84 5.74
CA ILE A 7 -4.38 5.66 4.89
C ILE A 7 -2.91 5.61 4.41
N LEU A 8 -2.36 6.74 3.95
CA LEU A 8 -0.96 6.81 3.54
C LEU A 8 -0.03 6.44 4.70
N ALA A 9 -0.27 6.98 5.90
CA ALA A 9 0.50 6.64 7.09
C ALA A 9 0.41 5.15 7.42
N ALA A 10 -0.77 4.54 7.30
CA ALA A 10 -0.95 3.11 7.51
C ALA A 10 -0.11 2.26 6.53
N HIS A 11 -0.07 2.62 5.24
CA HIS A 11 0.80 1.94 4.27
C HIS A 11 2.29 2.11 4.59
N VAL A 12 2.71 3.30 5.04
CA VAL A 12 4.11 3.53 5.46
C VAL A 12 4.47 2.63 6.65
N VAL A 13 3.57 2.47 7.62
CA VAL A 13 3.78 1.57 8.75
C VAL A 13 3.90 0.12 8.29
N GLU A 14 3.06 -0.32 7.35
CA GLU A 14 3.12 -1.69 6.78
C GLU A 14 4.46 -1.97 6.11
N VAL A 15 4.92 -1.04 5.27
CA VAL A 15 6.23 -1.10 4.62
C VAL A 15 7.36 -1.15 5.66
N LEU A 16 7.30 -0.34 6.72
CA LEU A 16 8.31 -0.38 7.78
C LEU A 16 8.33 -1.72 8.51
N MET A 17 7.17 -2.35 8.72
CA MET A 17 7.09 -3.70 9.30
C MET A 17 7.74 -4.74 8.40
N TYR A 18 7.53 -4.70 7.08
CA TYR A 18 8.20 -5.61 6.15
C TYR A 18 9.70 -5.35 6.04
N ALA A 19 10.14 -4.09 6.03
CA ALA A 19 11.55 -3.75 6.11
C ALA A 19 12.23 -4.37 7.35
N GLY A 20 11.57 -4.29 8.50
CA GLY A 20 12.02 -4.97 9.73
C GLY A 20 11.95 -6.51 9.66
N ALA A 21 11.00 -7.07 8.90
CA ALA A 21 10.96 -8.50 8.65
C ALA A 21 12.14 -8.95 7.78
N PHE A 22 12.55 -8.15 6.79
CA PHE A 22 13.73 -8.43 5.96
C PHE A 22 15.04 -8.32 6.75
N THR A 23 15.21 -7.29 7.60
CA THR A 23 16.40 -7.20 8.48
C THR A 23 16.52 -8.45 9.35
N LEU A 24 15.44 -8.85 10.02
CA LEU A 24 15.42 -10.03 10.88
C LEU A 24 15.67 -11.33 10.10
N ALA A 25 15.06 -11.48 8.91
CA ALA A 25 15.21 -12.67 8.09
C ALA A 25 16.66 -12.84 7.58
N VAL A 26 17.37 -11.75 7.30
CA VAL A 26 18.77 -11.76 6.90
C VAL A 26 19.69 -12.00 8.11
N GLU A 27 19.56 -11.20 9.16
CA GLU A 27 20.50 -11.19 10.28
C GLU A 27 20.35 -12.39 11.23
N VAL A 28 19.11 -12.81 11.52
CA VAL A 28 18.84 -13.82 12.57
C VAL A 28 18.64 -15.21 11.96
N VAL A 29 17.85 -15.28 10.89
CA VAL A 29 17.38 -16.56 10.33
C VAL A 29 18.25 -17.04 9.16
N SER A 30 19.05 -16.14 8.56
CA SER A 30 19.95 -16.42 7.43
C SER A 30 19.29 -17.22 6.29
N ILE A 31 18.02 -16.90 5.98
CA ILE A 31 17.21 -17.64 4.98
C ILE A 31 17.57 -17.28 3.53
N GLY A 32 18.37 -16.23 3.36
CA GLY A 32 18.78 -15.66 2.10
C GLY A 32 19.57 -14.36 2.31
N GLY A 33 19.72 -13.59 1.24
CA GLY A 33 20.37 -12.28 1.28
C GLY A 33 19.85 -11.38 0.17
N PHE A 34 20.43 -10.21 0.05
CA PHE A 34 20.13 -9.28 -1.04
C PHE A 34 21.33 -9.18 -1.99
N GLY A 35 21.03 -9.15 -3.28
CA GLY A 35 22.00 -8.83 -4.32
C GLY A 35 21.65 -7.48 -4.96
N GLY A 36 22.64 -6.81 -5.54
CA GLY A 36 22.44 -5.52 -6.18
C GLY A 36 23.35 -4.43 -5.63
N ARG A 37 23.12 -3.18 -6.05
CA ARG A 37 23.84 -2.01 -5.52
C ARG A 37 23.09 -1.46 -4.31
N GLY A 38 23.75 -1.43 -3.15
CA GLY A 38 23.13 -0.98 -1.90
C GLY A 38 22.23 -2.07 -1.33
N ALA A 39 22.80 -3.17 -0.85
CA ALA A 39 22.07 -4.29 -0.23
C ALA A 39 22.52 -4.52 1.23
N ASP A 40 23.23 -3.54 1.79
CA ASP A 40 24.01 -3.71 3.02
C ASP A 40 23.49 -2.85 4.17
N THR A 41 22.59 -1.91 3.92
CA THR A 41 22.07 -1.00 4.94
C THR A 41 20.58 -1.23 5.21
N PRO A 42 20.09 -0.95 6.43
CA PRO A 42 18.66 -1.06 6.74
C PRO A 42 17.79 -0.11 5.91
N LEU A 43 18.35 1.00 5.42
CA LEU A 43 17.64 1.91 4.49
C LEU A 43 17.43 1.27 3.12
N ASP A 44 18.35 0.40 2.67
CA ASP A 44 18.21 -0.32 1.43
C ASP A 44 17.07 -1.36 1.50
N TYR A 45 16.90 -2.00 2.66
CA TYR A 45 15.77 -2.93 2.88
C TYR A 45 14.44 -2.20 2.94
N LEU A 46 14.40 -0.99 3.51
CA LEU A 46 13.23 -0.12 3.44
C LEU A 46 12.91 0.28 2.00
N TYR A 47 13.92 0.69 1.25
CA TYR A 47 13.77 1.03 -0.16
C TYR A 47 13.22 -0.16 -0.97
N PHE A 48 13.81 -1.34 -0.79
CA PHE A 48 13.36 -2.57 -1.43
C PHE A 48 11.91 -2.93 -1.07
N SER A 49 11.54 -2.78 0.20
CA SER A 49 10.19 -3.01 0.70
C SER A 49 9.18 -2.06 0.04
N ILE A 50 9.48 -0.76 -0.05
CA ILE A 50 8.62 0.21 -0.76
C ILE A 50 8.40 -0.19 -2.22
N VAL A 51 9.49 -0.52 -2.92
CA VAL A 51 9.47 -0.88 -4.34
C VAL A 51 8.68 -2.17 -4.58
N SER A 52 8.79 -3.14 -3.67
CA SER A 52 8.08 -4.42 -3.75
C SER A 52 6.61 -4.29 -3.37
N PHE A 53 6.30 -3.60 -2.27
CA PHE A 53 4.95 -3.34 -1.78
C PHE A 53 4.08 -2.61 -2.81
N THR A 54 4.66 -1.61 -3.47
CA THR A 54 3.97 -0.86 -4.55
C THR A 54 3.99 -1.57 -5.89
N SER A 55 4.63 -2.75 -5.98
CA SER A 55 4.84 -3.50 -7.21
C SER A 55 5.58 -2.72 -8.30
N LEU A 56 6.41 -1.74 -7.91
CA LEU A 56 7.20 -0.92 -8.84
C LEU A 56 8.35 -1.72 -9.47
N GLY A 57 9.01 -2.57 -8.68
CA GLY A 57 9.98 -3.56 -9.18
C GLY A 57 11.20 -2.99 -9.92
N LEU A 58 11.86 -1.95 -9.38
CA LEU A 58 12.99 -1.26 -10.03
C LEU A 58 14.21 -2.14 -10.34
N GLY A 59 14.41 -3.24 -9.61
CA GLY A 59 15.37 -4.30 -9.95
C GLY A 59 16.85 -3.98 -9.69
N ASP A 60 17.13 -2.86 -9.02
CA ASP A 60 18.46 -2.46 -8.54
C ASP A 60 18.91 -3.21 -7.28
N VAL A 61 17.95 -3.57 -6.42
CA VAL A 61 18.10 -4.49 -5.29
C VAL A 61 17.14 -5.67 -5.50
N TYR A 62 17.64 -6.90 -5.34
CA TYR A 62 16.84 -8.10 -5.54
C TYR A 62 17.09 -9.16 -4.46
N PRO A 63 16.04 -9.90 -4.04
CA PRO A 63 16.12 -10.89 -2.99
C PRO A 63 16.72 -12.21 -3.52
N LEU A 64 17.55 -12.86 -2.71
CA LEU A 64 18.17 -14.15 -2.99
C LEU A 64 17.65 -15.23 -2.04
N GLY A 65 17.70 -16.48 -2.49
CA GLY A 65 17.23 -17.62 -1.70
C GLY A 65 15.73 -17.57 -1.41
N HIS A 66 15.34 -17.88 -0.17
CA HIS A 66 13.93 -17.99 0.23
C HIS A 66 13.26 -16.64 0.45
N LEU A 67 14.02 -15.54 0.53
CA LEU A 67 13.47 -14.18 0.66
C LEU A 67 12.57 -13.81 -0.52
N ARG A 68 12.77 -14.43 -1.69
CA ARG A 68 11.91 -14.27 -2.88
C ARG A 68 10.44 -14.57 -2.59
N LEU A 69 10.16 -15.56 -1.73
CA LEU A 69 8.80 -15.90 -1.33
C LEU A 69 8.20 -14.80 -0.46
N LEU A 70 8.97 -14.29 0.51
CA LEU A 70 8.54 -13.20 1.39
C LEU A 70 8.25 -11.92 0.59
N THR A 71 9.12 -11.57 -0.36
CA THR A 71 8.89 -10.46 -1.30
C THR A 71 7.63 -10.65 -2.12
N GLY A 72 7.36 -11.88 -2.60
CA GLY A 72 6.11 -12.17 -3.34
C GLY A 72 4.87 -11.96 -2.48
N ILE A 73 4.91 -12.35 -1.20
CA ILE A 73 3.82 -12.15 -0.24
C ILE A 73 3.62 -10.65 0.04
N GLU A 74 4.70 -9.91 0.24
CA GLU A 74 4.66 -8.46 0.44
C GLU A 74 4.03 -7.73 -0.74
N ALA A 75 4.46 -8.03 -1.97
CA ALA A 75 3.91 -7.43 -3.17
C ALA A 75 2.41 -7.73 -3.31
N LEU A 76 2.00 -8.98 -3.06
CA LEU A 76 0.58 -9.37 -3.09
C LEU A 76 -0.24 -8.63 -2.03
N ASN A 77 0.27 -8.54 -0.80
CA ASN A 77 -0.41 -7.85 0.30
C ASN A 77 -0.52 -6.34 0.03
N GLY A 78 0.55 -5.71 -0.46
CA GLY A 78 0.54 -4.30 -0.81
C GLY A 78 -0.46 -3.96 -1.91
N LEU A 79 -0.52 -4.79 -2.95
CA LEU A 79 -1.49 -4.61 -4.03
C LEU A 79 -2.95 -4.75 -3.52
N LEU A 80 -3.21 -5.71 -2.62
CA LEU A 80 -4.50 -5.87 -1.98
C LEU A 80 -4.88 -4.66 -1.11
N LEU A 81 -3.97 -4.16 -0.28
CA LEU A 81 -4.21 -3.03 0.62
C LEU A 81 -4.40 -1.71 -0.13
N ILE A 82 -3.63 -1.47 -1.21
CA ILE A 82 -3.79 -0.30 -2.07
C ILE A 82 -5.16 -0.33 -2.75
N ALA A 83 -5.55 -1.46 -3.32
CA ALA A 83 -6.87 -1.61 -3.95
C ALA A 83 -8.01 -1.42 -2.95
N TRP A 84 -7.91 -2.04 -1.78
CA TRP A 84 -8.88 -1.90 -0.70
C TRP A 84 -9.01 -0.47 -0.19
N SER A 85 -7.89 0.26 -0.12
CA SER A 85 -7.87 1.67 0.27
C SER A 85 -8.61 2.56 -0.71
N GLY A 86 -8.52 2.28 -2.02
CA GLY A 86 -9.30 2.96 -3.04
C GLY A 86 -10.81 2.78 -2.82
N SER A 87 -11.25 1.54 -2.57
CA SER A 87 -12.66 1.24 -2.25
C SER A 87 -13.10 1.93 -0.95
N PHE A 88 -12.27 1.91 0.08
CA PHE A 88 -12.56 2.56 1.36
C PHE A 88 -12.71 4.08 1.20
N ILE A 89 -11.80 4.73 0.46
CA ILE A 89 -11.89 6.18 0.18
C ILE A 89 -13.20 6.49 -0.56
N TYR A 90 -13.57 5.68 -1.56
CA TYR A 90 -14.82 5.86 -2.29
C TYR A 90 -16.04 5.80 -1.35
N THR A 91 -16.15 4.75 -0.53
CA THR A 91 -17.24 4.62 0.44
C THR A 91 -17.23 5.75 1.49
N ALA A 92 -16.05 6.21 1.90
CA ALA A 92 -15.94 7.34 2.81
C ALA A 92 -16.43 8.64 2.17
N MET A 93 -16.11 8.88 0.90
CA MET A 93 -16.61 10.05 0.16
C MET A 93 -18.13 10.00 -0.01
N GLU A 94 -18.71 8.83 -0.31
CA GLU A 94 -20.16 8.67 -0.44
C GLU A 94 -20.90 9.04 0.86
N ARG A 95 -20.33 8.68 2.02
CA ARG A 95 -20.93 8.98 3.34
C ARG A 95 -20.71 10.41 3.80
N LEU A 96 -19.56 11.00 3.46
CA LEU A 96 -19.15 12.32 3.98
C LEU A 96 -19.53 13.47 3.04
N TRP A 97 -19.81 13.19 1.77
CA TRP A 97 -20.23 14.19 0.80
C TRP A 97 -21.75 14.15 0.65
N PRO A 98 -22.49 15.12 1.23
CA PRO A 98 -23.91 15.25 0.94
C PRO A 98 -24.06 15.66 -0.52
N TRP A 99 -24.46 14.71 -1.36
CA TRP A 99 -24.86 15.00 -2.73
C TRP A 99 -26.13 15.84 -2.66
N GLU A 100 -26.07 17.11 -3.08
CA GLU A 100 -27.29 17.84 -3.38
C GLU A 100 -27.98 17.16 -4.56
N PRO A 101 -29.24 16.70 -4.43
CA PRO A 101 -29.96 16.17 -5.57
C PRO A 101 -30.09 17.27 -6.62
N CYS A 102 -29.40 17.12 -7.75
CA CYS A 102 -29.56 18.01 -8.90
C CYS A 102 -31.01 17.87 -9.41
N ALA A 103 -31.85 18.85 -9.03
CA ALA A 103 -33.25 19.01 -9.42
C ALA A 103 -34.23 17.92 -8.95
N GLN A 104 -34.94 18.20 -7.85
CA GLN A 104 -36.25 17.60 -7.58
C GLN A 104 -37.25 18.17 -8.60
N PRO A 105 -37.98 17.35 -9.40
CA PRO A 105 -38.99 17.87 -10.31
C PRO A 105 -40.06 18.59 -9.50
N GLN A 106 -40.24 19.89 -9.76
CA GLN A 106 -41.26 20.69 -9.09
C GLN A 106 -42.63 20.16 -9.50
N ASN A 107 -43.31 19.52 -8.55
CA ASN A 107 -44.66 18.99 -8.73
C ASN A 107 -45.60 20.14 -9.13
N ARG A 108 -45.83 20.27 -10.45
CA ARG A 108 -46.80 21.19 -11.04
C ARG A 108 -48.17 20.72 -10.58
N LYS A 109 -48.64 21.29 -9.47
CA LYS A 109 -50.04 21.17 -9.06
C LYS A 109 -50.89 21.59 -10.26
N THR A 110 -51.73 20.66 -10.69
CA THR A 110 -52.79 20.86 -11.67
C THR A 110 -53.63 22.06 -11.23
N ASP A 111 -53.45 23.16 -11.96
CA ASP A 111 -54.33 24.32 -11.89
C ASP A 111 -55.72 23.88 -12.36
N LYS A 112 -56.71 24.10 -11.51
CA LYS A 112 -58.11 23.72 -11.71
C LYS A 112 -58.88 24.88 -12.33
#